data_AF-A0A933WB89-F1
#
_entry.id   AF-A0A933WB89-F1
#
_cell.length_a   1.000
_cell.length_b   1.000
_cell.length_c   1.000
_cell.angle_alpha   90.00
_cell.angle_beta   90.00
_cell.angle_gamma   90.00
#
_symmetry.space_group_name_H-M   'P 1'
#
loop_
_entity.id
_entity.type
_entity.pdbx_description
1 polymer ?
#
loop_
_entity_poly.entity_id
_entity_poly.type
_entity_poly.pdbx_seq_one_letter_code
_entity_poly.pdbx_strand_id
1 'polypeptide(L)'
;MRLKEQIFTQFATSGLTELLKEFQEKYTPKKGMRFNKDSITYEIGAPRVTTESIEYEISSKIPNDELPTQKGKESYFKKVKDIVSKAHDKPASVEMENIV
;
A
#
# COMPACT_ATOMS: atom_id res chain seq x y z
N MET A 1 -10.13 25.27 7.85
CA MET A 1 -10.73 24.07 8.49
C MET A 1 -11.40 24.49 9.79
N ARG A 2 -12.65 24.12 10.01
CA ARG A 2 -13.42 24.37 11.25
C ARG A 2 -13.05 23.32 12.31
N LEU A 3 -13.16 23.65 13.60
CA LEU A 3 -12.81 22.75 14.72
C LEU A 3 -13.44 21.34 14.60
N LYS A 4 -14.70 21.27 14.14
CA LYS A 4 -15.40 20.00 13.92
C LYS A 4 -14.71 19.10 12.88
N GLU A 5 -14.19 19.68 11.81
CA GLU A 5 -13.46 18.95 10.76
C GLU A 5 -12.15 18.41 11.31
N GLN A 6 -11.42 19.21 12.11
CA GLN A 6 -10.17 18.79 12.73
C GLN A 6 -10.38 17.61 13.70
N ILE A 7 -11.42 17.67 14.54
CA ILE A 7 -11.76 16.58 15.46
C ILE A 7 -12.14 15.31 14.69
N PHE A 8 -12.93 15.44 13.62
CA PHE A 8 -13.29 14.31 12.78
C PHE A 8 -12.07 13.67 12.13
N THR A 9 -11.21 14.46 11.49
CA THR A 9 -9.97 13.98 10.86
C THR A 9 -9.09 13.26 11.88
N GLN A 10 -8.94 13.81 13.08
CA GLN A 10 -8.15 13.18 14.14
C GLN A 10 -8.73 11.81 14.52
N PHE A 11 -10.04 11.76 14.83
CA PHE A 11 -10.70 10.52 15.24
C PHE A 11 -10.65 9.45 14.16
N ALA A 12 -10.97 9.81 12.90
CA ALA A 12 -10.95 8.90 11.77
C ALA A 12 -9.53 8.39 11.47
N THR A 13 -8.51 9.27 11.53
CA THR A 13 -7.11 8.86 11.35
C THR A 13 -6.68 7.87 12.44
N SER A 14 -7.03 8.13 13.70
CA SER A 14 -6.73 7.22 14.81
C SER A 14 -7.39 5.85 14.64
N GLY A 15 -8.69 5.80 14.33
CA GLY A 15 -9.41 4.54 14.15
C GLY A 15 -8.87 3.72 12.96
N LEU A 16 -8.56 4.39 11.84
CA LEU A 16 -7.94 3.71 10.69
C LEU A 16 -6.54 3.20 11.00
N THR A 17 -5.78 3.94 11.82
CA THR A 17 -4.44 3.51 12.27
C THR A 17 -4.52 2.28 13.16
N GLU A 18 -5.51 2.19 14.05
CA GLU A 18 -5.75 0.99 14.87
C GLU A 18 -6.14 -0.21 14.01
N LEU A 19 -7.06 -0.03 13.05
CA LEU A 19 -7.46 -1.08 12.12
C LEU A 19 -6.28 -1.60 11.28
N LEU A 20 -5.35 -0.72 10.89
CA LEU A 20 -4.13 -1.13 10.20
C LEU A 20 -3.19 -1.96 11.09
N LYS A 21 -3.11 -1.67 12.40
CA LYS A 21 -2.34 -2.49 13.33
C LYS A 21 -2.94 -3.88 13.46
N GLU A 22 -4.27 -3.98 13.63
CA GLU A 22 -4.97 -5.27 13.68
C GLU A 22 -4.73 -6.08 12.40
N PHE A 23 -4.75 -5.41 11.23
CA PHE A 23 -4.45 -6.06 9.96
C PHE A 23 -3.00 -6.54 9.87
N GLN A 24 -2.03 -5.77 10.37
CA GLN A 24 -0.63 -6.19 10.42
C GLN A 24 -0.41 -7.41 11.32
N GLU A 25 -1.07 -7.44 12.48
CA GLU A 25 -1.02 -8.54 13.44
C GLU A 25 -1.60 -9.85 12.87
N LYS A 26 -2.53 -9.76 11.92
CA LYS A 26 -3.07 -10.92 11.20
C LYS A 26 -2.04 -11.63 10.32
N TYR A 27 -0.99 -10.93 9.89
CA TYR A 27 0.09 -11.48 9.06
C TYR A 27 1.39 -11.56 9.85
N THR A 28 2.52 -11.86 9.20
CA THR A 28 3.82 -11.88 9.88
C THR A 28 4.35 -10.45 10.01
N PRO A 29 4.34 -9.81 11.19
CA PRO A 29 4.69 -8.39 11.33
C PRO A 29 6.18 -8.18 11.07
N LYS A 30 6.54 -7.00 10.54
CA LYS A 30 7.91 -6.52 10.33
C LYS A 30 8.07 -5.16 11.00
N LYS A 31 9.28 -4.60 10.96
CA LYS A 31 9.57 -3.27 11.53
C LYS A 31 8.71 -2.19 10.87
N GLY A 32 8.06 -1.35 11.67
CA GLY A 32 7.21 -0.25 11.19
C GLY A 32 5.83 -0.75 10.79
N MET A 33 5.20 -0.13 9.78
CA MET A 33 3.88 -0.52 9.26
C MET A 33 3.96 -1.63 8.21
N ARG A 34 4.92 -2.54 8.37
CA ARG A 34 5.27 -3.57 7.39
C ARG A 34 4.81 -4.94 7.86
N PHE A 35 4.35 -5.76 6.93
CA PHE A 35 3.99 -7.15 7.19
C PHE A 35 4.34 -8.04 6.00
N ASN A 36 4.59 -9.32 6.26
CA ASN A 36 4.85 -10.32 5.24
C ASN A 36 3.62 -11.21 5.04
N LYS A 37 3.22 -11.35 3.78
CA LYS A 37 2.17 -12.27 3.33
C LYS A 37 2.68 -12.97 2.08
N ASP A 38 2.67 -14.30 2.07
CA ASP A 38 3.07 -15.12 0.92
C ASP A 38 4.45 -14.74 0.37
N SER A 39 5.42 -14.55 1.27
CA SER A 39 6.81 -14.11 0.98
C SER A 39 6.97 -12.68 0.46
N ILE A 40 5.88 -11.94 0.20
CA ILE A 40 5.92 -10.53 -0.20
C ILE A 40 5.82 -9.64 1.04
N THR A 41 6.71 -8.65 1.14
CA THR A 41 6.64 -7.63 2.20
C THR A 41 5.84 -6.44 1.70
N TYR A 42 4.73 -6.16 2.39
CA TYR A 42 3.86 -5.02 2.17
C TYR A 42 4.10 -3.96 3.23
N GLU A 43 3.81 -2.71 2.88
CA GLU A 43 3.76 -1.55 3.76
C GLU A 43 2.49 -0.78 3.46
N ILE A 44 1.74 -0.42 4.50
CA ILE A 44 0.59 0.47 4.35
C ILE A 44 0.94 1.79 5.04
N GLY A 45 0.91 2.87 4.26
CA GLY A 45 1.15 4.23 4.73
C GLY A 45 0.04 4.69 5.67
N ALA A 46 0.36 5.70 6.50
CA ALA A 46 -0.62 6.28 7.40
C ALA A 46 -1.81 6.86 6.61
N PRO A 47 -3.05 6.53 7.00
CA PRO A 47 -4.24 7.03 6.32
C PRO A 47 -4.35 8.54 6.50
N ARG A 48 -4.80 9.21 5.44
CA ARG A 48 -5.07 10.64 5.40
C ARG A 48 -6.54 10.85 5.09
N VAL A 49 -7.21 11.63 5.94
CA VAL A 49 -8.61 12.00 5.71
C VAL A 49 -8.61 13.38 5.06
N THR A 50 -9.06 13.45 3.82
CA THR A 50 -9.28 14.70 3.09
C THR A 50 -10.74 15.14 3.25
N THR A 51 -11.11 16.26 2.62
CA THR A 51 -12.51 16.72 2.63
C THR A 51 -13.45 15.78 1.87
N GLU A 52 -12.94 15.00 0.91
CA GLU A 52 -13.74 14.19 -0.02
C GLU A 52 -13.50 12.68 0.13
N SER A 53 -12.34 12.28 0.66
CA SER A 53 -11.87 10.90 0.62
C SER A 53 -11.05 10.52 1.85
N ILE A 54 -10.87 9.21 2.02
CA ILE A 54 -9.84 8.62 2.87
C ILE A 54 -8.80 8.04 1.92
N GLU A 55 -7.55 8.47 2.07
CA GLU A 55 -6.44 8.09 1.22
C GLU A 55 -5.39 7.35 2.03
N TYR A 56 -4.83 6.29 1.47
CA TYR A 56 -3.67 5.61 2.03
C TYR A 56 -2.88 4.97 0.89
N GLU A 57 -1.59 4.82 1.11
CA GLU A 57 -0.69 4.20 0.15
C GLU A 57 -0.43 2.75 0.56
N ILE A 58 -0.48 1.82 -0.39
CA ILE A 58 0.01 0.46 -0.19
C ILE A 58 1.22 0.29 -1.10
N SER A 59 2.37 -0.03 -0.52
CA SER A 59 3.57 -0.38 -1.27
C SER A 59 4.01 -1.81 -0.95
N SER A 60 4.73 -2.43 -1.88
CA SER A 60 5.33 -3.75 -1.71
C SER A 60 6.78 -3.72 -2.16
N LYS A 61 7.66 -4.40 -1.44
CA LYS A 61 9.06 -4.53 -1.87
C LYS A 61 9.13 -5.51 -3.04
N ILE A 62 9.72 -5.08 -4.17
CA ILE A 62 10.08 -6.00 -5.25
C ILE A 62 11.14 -6.97 -4.70
N PRO A 63 10.95 -8.29 -4.82
CA PRO A 63 11.91 -9.28 -4.37
C PRO A 63 13.14 -9.25 -5.29
N ASN A 64 14.03 -8.27 -5.10
CA ASN A 64 15.23 -8.07 -5.90
C ASN A 64 16.18 -9.29 -5.82
N ASP A 65 16.18 -9.99 -4.68
CA ASP A 65 16.98 -11.22 -4.50
C ASP A 65 16.50 -12.36 -5.42
N GLU A 66 15.21 -12.37 -5.77
CA GLU A 66 14.60 -13.33 -6.70
C GLU A 66 14.56 -12.81 -8.15
N LEU A 67 14.67 -11.49 -8.34
CA LEU A 67 14.67 -10.80 -9.63
C LEU A 67 15.96 -9.99 -9.84
N PRO A 68 17.13 -10.66 -9.93
CA PRO A 68 18.44 -9.99 -10.00
C PRO A 68 18.66 -9.24 -11.32
N THR A 69 17.86 -9.51 -12.35
CA THR A 69 18.00 -8.89 -13.67
C THR A 69 16.91 -7.86 -13.93
N GLN A 70 17.27 -6.78 -14.62
CA GLN A 70 16.34 -5.71 -15.03
C GLN A 70 15.17 -6.25 -15.86
N LYS A 71 15.44 -7.19 -16.79
CA LYS A 71 14.39 -7.93 -17.53
C LYS A 71 13.43 -8.69 -16.61
N GLY A 72 13.92 -9.24 -15.51
CA GLY A 72 13.10 -9.91 -14.50
C GLY A 72 12.14 -8.94 -13.81
N LYS A 73 12.64 -7.76 -13.42
CA LYS A 73 11.83 -6.69 -12.81
C LYS A 73 10.77 -6.15 -13.78
N GLU A 74 11.12 -5.92 -15.05
CA GLU A 74 10.18 -5.50 -16.10
C GLU A 74 9.08 -6.55 -16.36
N SER A 75 9.47 -7.82 -16.45
CA SER A 75 8.52 -8.93 -16.65
C SER A 75 7.57 -9.07 -15.46
N TYR A 76 8.09 -8.92 -14.23
CA TYR A 76 7.28 -8.88 -13.02
C TYR A 76 6.27 -7.73 -13.05
N PHE A 77 6.72 -6.50 -13.35
CA PHE A 77 5.83 -5.35 -13.48
C PHE A 77 4.73 -5.58 -14.51
N LYS A 78 5.08 -6.13 -15.68
CA LYS A 78 4.10 -6.41 -16.74
C LYS A 78 3.04 -7.41 -16.28
N LYS A 79 3.43 -8.47 -15.56
CA LYS A 79 2.48 -9.44 -14.99
C LYS A 79 1.57 -8.80 -13.94
N VAL A 80 2.10 -7.95 -13.07
CA VAL A 80 1.29 -7.21 -12.09
C VAL A 80 0.31 -6.28 -12.80
N LYS A 81 0.76 -5.55 -13.83
CA LYS A 81 -0.10 -4.69 -14.67
C LYS A 81 -1.22 -5.48 -15.34
N ASP A 82 -0.93 -6.67 -15.87
CA ASP A 82 -1.93 -7.53 -16.49
C ASP A 82 -2.97 -8.06 -15.49
N ILE A 83 -2.58 -8.31 -14.24
CA ILE A 83 -3.52 -8.72 -13.18
C ILE A 83 -4.40 -7.54 -12.77
N VAL A 84 -3.79 -6.40 -12.48
CA VAL A 84 -4.49 -5.21 -11.96
C VAL A 84 -5.41 -4.59 -13.01
N SER A 85 -5.03 -4.62 -14.30
CA SER A 85 -5.88 -4.15 -15.40
C SER A 85 -7.15 -4.99 -15.61
N LYS A 86 -7.17 -6.24 -15.12
CA LYS A 86 -8.32 -7.16 -15.15
C LYS A 86 -9.18 -7.10 -13.88
N ALA A 87 -8.76 -6.37 -12.85
CA ALA A 87 -9.53 -6.21 -11.63
C ALA A 87 -10.79 -5.37 -11.88
N HIS A 88 -11.84 -5.62 -11.07
CA HIS A 88 -13.07 -4.82 -11.08
C HIS A 88 -12.76 -3.35 -10.74
N ASP A 89 -12.01 -3.15 -9.64
CA ASP A 89 -11.57 -1.83 -9.20
C ASP A 89 -10.18 -1.54 -9.77
N LYS A 90 -10.15 -0.76 -10.85
CA LYS A 90 -8.92 -0.39 -11.53
C LYS A 90 -8.26 0.80 -10.82
N PRO A 91 -6.92 0.80 -10.69
CA PRO A 91 -6.20 1.96 -10.18
C PRO A 91 -6.33 3.14 -11.15
N ALA A 92 -6.30 4.35 -10.62
CA ALA A 92 -6.39 5.58 -11.40
C ALA A 92 -5.19 5.78 -12.36
N SER A 93 -4.00 5.30 -11.97
CA SER A 93 -2.82 5.24 -12.84
C SER A 93 -2.01 3.98 -12.58
N VAL A 94 -1.29 3.50 -13.59
CA VAL A 94 -0.34 2.38 -13.51
C VAL A 94 0.93 2.76 -14.25
N GLU A 95 1.87 3.35 -13.52
CA GLU A 95 3.16 3.80 -14.01
C GLU A 95 4.31 2.99 -13.40
N MET A 96 5.40 2.88 -14.16
CA MET A 96 6.60 2.17 -13.73
C MET A 96 7.61 3.21 -13.26
N GLU A 97 7.78 3.33 -11.94
CA GLU A 97 8.68 4.31 -11.34
C GLU A 97 9.82 3.63 -10.58
N ASN A 98 11.01 4.24 -10.61
CA ASN A 98 12.16 3.89 -9.76
C ASN A 98 12.69 2.44 -9.87
N ILE A 99 12.78 1.86 -11.09
CA ILE A 99 13.55 0.62 -11.30
C ILE A 99 15.03 0.98 -11.45
N VAL A 100 15.80 0.81 -10.36
CA VAL A 100 17.28 0.86 -10.34
C VAL A 100 17.85 -0.56 -10.30
#